data_AF-A0A7Y6I8X3-F1
#
_entry.id   AF-A0A7Y6I8X3-F1
#
_cell.length_a   1.000
_cell.length_b   1.000
_cell.length_c   1.000
_cell.angle_alpha   90.00
_cell.angle_beta   90.00
_cell.angle_gamma   90.00
#
_symmetry.space_group_name_H-M   'P 1'
#
loop_
_entity.id
_entity.type
_entity.pdbx_description
1 polymer ?
#
loop_
_entity_poly.entity_id
_entity_poly.type
_entity_poly.pdbx_seq_one_letter_code
_entity_poly.pdbx_strand_id
1 'polypeptide(L)'
;MLTIPVAASSTRTRMAWLDALRGIAAMMVVAEHAFKFLLPEARSPVKAVFEPGWYGVLVFFLVSGYIVPASLERTGSIRAFWISRLFRLYPLFGVCVAGVLLLMMAGWEAHIWWHVRPVSMAVGHLTMLQNLLHVPNLVNVLWTLSYEMGFYLLVTAMFTLGLHRGSAASSLGFAAAAMVGVGTLPVALLSTGGSDRMLAVVLVVTALVGAGLVAVLVGSGPVRRAGAIVIGVTVLGLLAVNQTFPQPSQGLLILATMFAGTALYRAEQGQISWKQAGWVALVPLIGIWLAHGEFGLQTAIATAWITFATGLALRHRKVPQPLVWLGLISYSIYMLHPLLLEGVERFWPDPLAVPLGLRFMALAGLLGLLIGLSSLSWRFVEAPAQRLGKRLIARTRRRTVQPE
;
A
#
# COMPACT_ATOMS: atom_id res chain seq x y z
N MET A 1 20.50 -9.62 35.55
CA MET A 1 20.81 -9.25 34.15
C MET A 1 20.67 -10.50 33.29
N LEU A 2 19.54 -10.69 32.62
CA LEU A 2 19.31 -11.85 31.74
C LEU A 2 19.56 -11.41 30.29
N THR A 3 20.73 -11.79 29.77
CA THR A 3 21.08 -11.66 28.35
C THR A 3 20.25 -12.64 27.52
N ILE A 4 19.32 -12.11 26.72
CA ILE A 4 18.57 -12.90 25.73
C ILE A 4 19.54 -13.22 24.58
N PRO A 5 19.76 -14.49 24.22
CA PRO A 5 20.61 -14.83 23.09
C PRO A 5 19.86 -14.48 21.80
N VAL A 6 20.34 -13.44 21.11
CA VAL A 6 19.95 -13.14 19.73
C VAL A 6 20.61 -14.19 18.85
N ALA A 7 19.92 -15.30 18.59
CA ALA A 7 20.27 -16.16 17.46
C ALA A 7 20.09 -15.33 16.18
N ALA A 8 21.20 -14.79 15.68
CA ALA A 8 21.29 -14.09 14.41
C ALA A 8 21.03 -15.09 13.27
N SER A 9 19.76 -15.24 12.90
CA SER A 9 19.37 -16.06 11.76
C SER A 9 19.68 -15.30 10.47
N SER A 10 20.50 -15.89 9.60
CA SER A 10 20.91 -15.38 8.27
C SER A 10 19.75 -14.92 7.36
N THR A 11 18.51 -15.27 7.69
CA THR A 11 17.28 -14.79 7.05
C THR A 11 16.91 -13.34 7.37
N ARG A 12 17.35 -12.79 8.51
CA ARG A 12 17.00 -11.42 8.93
C ARG A 12 17.80 -10.35 8.16
N THR A 13 18.98 -10.71 7.67
CA THR A 13 19.88 -9.82 6.90
C THR A 13 19.36 -9.54 5.48
N ARG A 14 18.69 -10.51 4.84
CA ARG A 14 18.29 -10.42 3.42
C ARG A 14 17.16 -9.42 3.13
N MET A 15 16.35 -9.06 4.14
CA MET A 15 15.23 -8.11 3.99
C MET A 15 15.42 -6.80 4.76
N ALA A 16 16.54 -6.65 5.48
CA ALA A 16 16.82 -5.45 6.29
C ALA A 16 16.84 -4.16 5.44
N TRP A 17 17.31 -4.24 4.19
CA TRP A 17 17.33 -3.09 3.27
C TRP A 17 15.92 -2.69 2.84
N LEU A 18 15.02 -3.65 2.62
CA LEU A 18 13.60 -3.37 2.30
C LEU A 18 12.90 -2.71 3.49
N ASP A 19 13.17 -3.18 4.71
CA ASP A 19 12.64 -2.55 5.92
C ASP A 19 13.17 -1.11 6.06
N ALA A 20 14.47 -0.88 5.86
CA ALA A 20 15.02 0.48 5.85
C ALA A 20 14.36 1.40 4.82
N LEU A 21 14.15 0.92 3.58
CA LEU A 21 13.43 1.70 2.55
C LEU A 21 12.01 2.05 2.98
N ARG A 22 11.30 1.11 3.60
CA ARG A 22 9.94 1.35 4.15
C ARG A 22 9.95 2.39 5.27
N GLY A 23 10.95 2.37 6.13
CA GLY A 23 11.11 3.34 7.21
C GLY A 23 11.34 4.76 6.67
N ILE A 24 12.25 4.90 5.71
CA ILE A 24 12.50 6.18 5.02
C ILE A 24 11.23 6.66 4.31
N ALA A 25 10.56 5.78 3.56
CA ALA A 25 9.32 6.10 2.86
C ALA A 25 8.23 6.61 3.80
N ALA A 26 8.01 5.95 4.94
CA ALA A 26 7.03 6.38 5.94
C ALA A 26 7.32 7.80 6.44
N MET A 27 8.58 8.09 6.77
CA MET A 27 8.96 9.42 7.28
C MET A 27 8.81 10.51 6.22
N MET A 28 9.08 10.23 4.94
CA MET A 28 8.86 11.21 3.88
C MET A 28 7.37 11.51 3.66
N VAL A 29 6.49 10.52 3.80
CA VAL A 29 5.04 10.75 3.78
C VAL A 29 4.59 11.60 4.96
N VAL A 30 5.09 11.30 6.17
CA VAL A 30 4.80 12.10 7.37
C VAL A 30 5.28 13.53 7.19
N ALA A 31 6.49 13.74 6.64
CA ALA A 31 7.04 15.06 6.38
C ALA A 31 6.15 15.88 5.43
N GLU A 32 5.69 15.29 4.31
CA GLU A 32 4.76 15.97 3.38
C GLU A 32 3.48 16.43 4.07
N HIS A 33 2.87 15.57 4.88
CA HIS A 33 1.64 15.93 5.58
C HIS A 33 1.91 16.94 6.70
N ALA A 34 3.01 16.81 7.43
CA ALA A 34 3.41 17.75 8.46
C ALA A 34 3.63 19.16 7.91
N PHE A 35 4.15 19.31 6.68
CA PHE A 35 4.26 20.63 6.03
C PHE A 35 2.90 21.30 5.88
N LYS A 36 1.82 20.56 5.57
CA LYS A 36 0.47 21.14 5.49
C LYS A 36 0.05 21.82 6.80
N PHE A 37 0.32 21.17 7.93
CA PHE A 37 -0.27 21.56 9.22
C PHE A 37 0.65 22.42 10.10
N LEU A 38 1.96 22.33 9.92
CA LEU A 38 2.93 22.96 10.81
C LEU A 38 3.84 23.96 10.08
N LEU A 39 4.09 23.78 8.80
CA LEU A 39 5.02 24.61 8.02
C LEU A 39 4.45 24.89 6.62
N PRO A 40 3.22 25.45 6.50
CA PRO A 40 2.56 25.62 5.21
C PRO A 40 3.35 26.53 4.26
N GLU A 41 4.12 27.48 4.78
CA GLU A 41 5.00 28.35 4.00
C GLU A 41 6.11 27.59 3.26
N ALA A 42 6.56 26.45 3.81
CA ALA A 42 7.59 25.61 3.21
C ALA A 42 7.01 24.62 2.19
N ARG A 43 5.70 24.32 2.27
CA ARG A 43 5.09 23.25 1.50
C ARG A 43 5.20 23.46 -0.01
N SER A 44 4.75 24.62 -0.51
CA SER A 44 4.76 24.88 -1.96
C SER A 44 6.19 24.95 -2.53
N PRO A 45 7.16 25.67 -1.92
CA PRO A 45 8.55 25.66 -2.37
C PRO A 45 9.19 24.27 -2.39
N VAL A 46 8.95 23.44 -1.36
CA VAL A 46 9.47 22.07 -1.32
C VAL A 46 8.84 21.25 -2.45
N LYS A 47 7.50 21.26 -2.56
CA LYS A 47 6.78 20.51 -3.60
C LYS A 47 7.14 20.93 -5.02
N ALA A 48 7.54 22.17 -5.25
CA ALA A 48 7.98 22.63 -6.56
C ALA A 48 9.24 21.90 -7.06
N VAL A 49 10.12 21.48 -6.14
CA VAL A 49 11.38 20.81 -6.47
C VAL A 49 11.41 19.32 -6.14
N PHE A 50 10.58 18.87 -5.21
CA PHE A 50 10.51 17.48 -4.77
C PHE A 50 9.21 17.20 -4.02
N GLU A 51 8.44 16.19 -4.43
CA GLU A 51 7.22 15.73 -3.73
C GLU A 51 7.50 14.57 -2.76
N PRO A 52 7.65 14.82 -1.45
CA PRO A 52 8.07 13.80 -0.48
C PRO A 52 7.05 12.67 -0.31
N GLY A 53 5.76 13.01 -0.36
CA GLY A 53 4.67 12.05 -0.24
C GLY A 53 4.67 11.04 -1.38
N TRP A 54 4.75 11.51 -2.63
CA TRP A 54 4.82 10.64 -3.80
C TRP A 54 6.09 9.79 -3.82
N TYR A 55 7.23 10.36 -3.46
CA TYR A 55 8.46 9.60 -3.28
C TYR A 55 8.24 8.41 -2.32
N GLY A 56 7.71 8.67 -1.11
CA GLY A 56 7.48 7.63 -0.12
C GLY A 56 6.51 6.55 -0.60
N VAL A 57 5.40 6.95 -1.21
CA VAL A 57 4.39 6.03 -1.73
C VAL A 57 4.95 5.14 -2.87
N LEU A 58 5.74 5.69 -3.79
CA LEU A 58 6.36 4.91 -4.87
C LEU A 58 7.39 3.90 -4.33
N VAL A 59 8.18 4.29 -3.32
CA VAL A 59 9.08 3.35 -2.63
C VAL A 59 8.29 2.22 -1.96
N PHE A 60 7.16 2.52 -1.30
CA PHE A 60 6.29 1.48 -0.74
C PHE A 60 5.77 0.52 -1.81
N PHE A 61 5.30 1.03 -2.95
CA PHE A 61 4.79 0.20 -4.03
C PHE A 61 5.87 -0.67 -4.69
N LEU A 62 7.09 -0.14 -4.88
CA LEU A 62 8.23 -0.94 -5.34
C LEU A 62 8.56 -2.07 -4.35
N VAL A 63 8.62 -1.75 -3.05
CA VAL A 63 8.88 -2.75 -2.00
C VAL A 63 7.77 -3.80 -1.94
N SER A 64 6.49 -3.39 -1.96
CA SER A 64 5.36 -4.33 -1.97
C SER A 64 5.39 -5.22 -3.20
N GLY A 65 5.64 -4.65 -4.38
CA GLY A 65 5.83 -5.38 -5.63
C GLY A 65 6.94 -6.42 -5.59
N TYR A 66 8.05 -6.11 -4.91
CA TYR A 66 9.19 -6.99 -4.74
C TYR A 66 8.89 -8.21 -3.84
N ILE A 67 8.16 -8.00 -2.74
CA ILE A 67 7.97 -9.04 -1.71
C ILE A 67 6.68 -9.86 -1.85
N VAL A 68 5.63 -9.28 -2.43
CA VAL A 68 4.28 -9.87 -2.37
C VAL A 68 4.19 -11.13 -3.24
N PRO A 69 4.54 -11.12 -4.54
CA PRO A 69 4.51 -12.34 -5.35
C PRO A 69 5.52 -13.38 -4.87
N ALA A 70 6.71 -12.94 -4.43
CA ALA A 70 7.72 -13.78 -3.81
C ALA A 70 7.14 -14.57 -2.61
N SER A 71 6.31 -13.92 -1.78
CA SER A 71 5.68 -14.56 -0.64
C SER A 71 4.64 -15.63 -1.03
N LEU A 72 3.91 -15.41 -2.13
CA LEU A 72 2.94 -16.36 -2.65
C LEU A 72 3.65 -17.56 -3.29
N GLU A 73 4.66 -17.32 -4.13
CA GLU A 73 5.46 -18.38 -4.77
C GLU A 73 6.18 -19.26 -3.74
N ARG A 74 6.83 -18.64 -2.74
CA ARG A 74 7.54 -19.38 -1.68
C ARG A 74 6.61 -20.25 -0.83
N THR A 75 5.35 -19.82 -0.66
CA THR A 75 4.38 -20.59 0.13
C THR A 75 3.62 -21.61 -0.69
N GLY A 76 3.47 -21.38 -2.00
CA GLY A 76 2.69 -22.22 -2.93
C GLY A 76 1.20 -22.29 -2.61
N SER A 77 0.71 -21.49 -1.67
CA SER A 77 -0.64 -21.63 -1.11
C SER A 77 -1.34 -20.27 -1.06
N ILE A 78 -2.38 -20.13 -1.86
CA ILE A 78 -3.22 -18.92 -1.92
C ILE A 78 -3.89 -18.67 -0.57
N ARG A 79 -4.34 -19.73 0.12
CA ARG A 79 -4.88 -19.62 1.48
C ARG A 79 -3.86 -19.07 2.46
N ALA A 80 -2.62 -19.57 2.43
CA ALA A 80 -1.57 -19.08 3.31
C ALA A 80 -1.21 -17.62 3.01
N PHE A 81 -1.22 -17.23 1.74
CA PHE A 81 -1.04 -15.85 1.31
C PHE A 81 -2.10 -14.92 1.91
N TRP A 82 -3.39 -15.21 1.71
CA TRP A 82 -4.47 -14.36 2.23
C TRP A 82 -4.50 -14.30 3.75
N ILE A 83 -4.25 -15.42 4.45
CA ILE A 83 -4.10 -15.40 5.92
C ILE A 83 -2.97 -14.44 6.31
N SER A 84 -1.81 -14.53 5.66
CA SER A 84 -0.68 -13.65 5.97
C SER A 84 -1.01 -12.17 5.73
N ARG A 85 -1.79 -11.84 4.69
CA ARG A 85 -2.16 -10.45 4.37
C ARG A 85 -3.22 -9.91 5.31
N LEU A 86 -4.23 -10.71 5.64
CA LEU A 86 -5.27 -10.33 6.59
C LEU A 86 -4.69 -9.97 7.96
N PHE A 87 -3.82 -10.83 8.51
CA PHE A 87 -3.15 -10.59 9.79
C PHE A 87 -2.05 -9.51 9.73
N ARG A 88 -1.68 -9.03 8.54
CA ARG A 88 -0.76 -7.89 8.37
C ARG A 88 -1.52 -6.56 8.30
N LEU A 89 -2.64 -6.51 7.58
CA LEU A 89 -3.34 -5.27 7.26
C LEU A 89 -4.44 -4.91 8.27
N TYR A 90 -5.36 -5.83 8.53
CA TYR A 90 -6.61 -5.54 9.28
C TYR A 90 -6.41 -5.19 10.76
N PRO A 91 -5.48 -5.78 11.52
CA PRO A 91 -5.32 -5.45 12.93
C PRO A 91 -5.05 -3.96 13.16
N LEU A 92 -4.11 -3.39 12.40
CA LEU A 92 -3.80 -1.96 12.51
C LEU A 92 -4.87 -1.09 11.87
N PHE A 93 -5.48 -1.54 10.77
CA PHE A 93 -6.63 -0.85 10.20
C PHE A 93 -7.77 -0.70 11.24
N GLY A 94 -8.03 -1.74 12.03
CA GLY A 94 -8.99 -1.69 13.14
C GLY A 94 -8.60 -0.68 14.23
N VAL A 95 -7.31 -0.58 14.58
CA VAL A 95 -6.80 0.46 15.49
C VAL A 95 -7.04 1.86 14.91
N CYS A 96 -6.79 2.05 13.61
CA CYS A 96 -7.02 3.31 12.93
C CYS A 96 -8.51 3.69 12.95
N VAL A 97 -9.40 2.75 12.61
CA VAL A 97 -10.86 2.96 12.69
C VAL A 97 -11.30 3.29 14.11
N ALA A 98 -10.81 2.57 15.12
CA ALA A 98 -11.10 2.87 16.52
C ALA A 98 -10.61 4.28 16.91
N GLY A 99 -9.42 4.68 16.44
CA GLY A 99 -8.90 6.03 16.64
C GLY A 99 -9.82 7.10 16.04
N VAL A 100 -10.27 6.92 14.80
CA VAL A 100 -11.24 7.84 14.16
C VAL A 100 -12.54 7.91 14.96
N LEU A 101 -13.10 6.77 15.37
CA LEU A 101 -14.33 6.74 16.16
C LEU A 101 -14.18 7.47 17.51
N LEU A 102 -13.04 7.30 18.19
CA LEU A 102 -12.75 8.03 19.43
C LEU A 102 -12.66 9.54 19.22
N LEU A 103 -12.03 9.98 18.12
CA LEU A 103 -11.99 11.40 17.75
C LEU A 103 -13.40 11.93 17.49
N MET A 104 -14.23 11.19 16.76
CA MET A 104 -15.63 11.56 16.52
C MET A 104 -16.43 11.68 17.83
N MET A 105 -16.25 10.74 18.76
CA MET A 105 -16.87 10.80 20.09
C MET A 105 -16.39 11.99 20.93
N ALA A 106 -15.16 12.45 20.72
CA ALA A 106 -14.60 13.66 21.33
C ALA A 106 -15.09 14.95 20.65
N GLY A 107 -16.08 14.88 19.75
CA GLY A 107 -16.65 16.02 19.06
C GLY A 107 -15.87 16.45 17.81
N TRP A 108 -15.01 15.59 17.25
CA TRP A 108 -14.40 15.87 15.96
C TRP A 108 -15.39 15.54 14.85
N GLU A 109 -15.96 16.58 14.26
CA GLU A 109 -16.70 16.47 13.01
C GLU A 109 -15.73 16.14 11.89
N ALA A 110 -15.46 14.86 11.71
CA ALA A 110 -14.83 14.42 10.50
C ALA A 110 -15.82 14.71 9.35
N HIS A 111 -15.38 15.44 8.31
CA HIS A 111 -16.14 15.75 7.10
C HIS A 111 -16.45 14.48 6.29
N ILE A 112 -17.15 13.52 6.90
CA ILE A 112 -17.31 12.20 6.35
C ILE A 112 -18.76 12.00 5.95
N TRP A 113 -18.90 11.54 4.71
CA TRP A 113 -20.08 10.98 4.08
C TRP A 113 -20.69 9.78 4.85
N TRP A 114 -20.15 9.40 6.01
CA TRP A 114 -20.63 8.33 6.87
C TRP A 114 -22.10 8.46 7.22
N HIS A 115 -22.56 9.67 7.54
CA HIS A 115 -23.96 9.93 7.88
C HIS A 115 -24.92 9.70 6.71
N VAL A 116 -24.41 9.83 5.48
CA VAL A 116 -25.23 9.75 4.25
C VAL A 116 -25.15 8.36 3.61
N ARG A 117 -24.03 7.63 3.78
CA ARG A 117 -23.74 6.36 3.07
C ARG A 117 -23.01 5.33 3.93
N PRO A 118 -23.54 4.92 5.10
CA PRO A 118 -22.81 4.11 6.08
C PRO A 118 -22.42 2.73 5.56
N VAL A 119 -23.30 2.07 4.79
CA VAL A 119 -23.03 0.73 4.25
C VAL A 119 -21.92 0.77 3.21
N SER A 120 -21.97 1.69 2.25
CA SER A 120 -20.92 1.83 1.23
C SER A 120 -19.57 2.18 1.84
N MET A 121 -19.56 3.05 2.86
CA MET A 121 -18.35 3.38 3.62
C MET A 121 -17.80 2.13 4.32
N ALA A 122 -18.63 1.41 5.08
CA ALA A 122 -18.20 0.21 5.80
C ALA A 122 -17.66 -0.87 4.85
N VAL A 123 -18.43 -1.24 3.83
CA VAL A 123 -18.05 -2.33 2.90
C VAL A 123 -16.86 -1.93 2.03
N GLY A 124 -16.81 -0.68 1.54
CA GLY A 124 -15.69 -0.19 0.74
C GLY A 124 -14.36 -0.24 1.49
N HIS A 125 -14.34 0.15 2.77
CA HIS A 125 -13.13 0.09 3.60
C HIS A 125 -12.82 -1.32 4.10
N LEU A 126 -13.83 -2.13 4.44
CA LEU A 126 -13.64 -3.53 4.83
C LEU A 126 -13.06 -4.37 3.69
N THR A 127 -13.38 -4.07 2.44
CA THR A 127 -12.73 -4.70 1.27
C THR A 127 -11.39 -4.05 0.93
N MET A 128 -11.08 -2.89 1.52
CA MET A 128 -9.99 -1.99 1.15
C MET A 128 -10.05 -1.50 -0.29
N LEU A 129 -11.20 -1.59 -0.97
CA LEU A 129 -11.36 -1.17 -2.38
C LEU A 129 -11.98 0.22 -2.53
N GLN A 130 -12.07 1.00 -1.46
CA GLN A 130 -12.82 2.25 -1.43
C GLN A 130 -12.48 3.21 -2.58
N ASN A 131 -11.20 3.31 -2.96
CA ASN A 131 -10.78 4.20 -4.04
C ASN A 131 -11.12 3.66 -5.45
N LEU A 132 -11.22 2.35 -5.61
CA LEU A 132 -11.70 1.72 -6.84
C LEU A 132 -13.23 1.71 -6.95
N LEU A 133 -13.92 2.02 -5.85
CA LEU A 133 -15.38 2.02 -5.72
C LEU A 133 -15.99 3.42 -5.65
N HIS A 134 -15.17 4.47 -5.75
CA HIS A 134 -15.57 5.87 -5.55
C HIS A 134 -16.13 6.14 -4.14
N VAL A 135 -15.70 5.35 -3.15
CA VAL A 135 -16.00 5.56 -1.75
C VAL A 135 -14.94 6.50 -1.16
N PRO A 136 -15.34 7.63 -0.55
CA PRO A 136 -14.41 8.55 0.11
C PRO A 136 -13.56 7.86 1.17
N ASN A 137 -12.28 8.22 1.27
CA ASN A 137 -11.38 7.61 2.24
C ASN A 137 -11.69 8.11 3.66
N LEU A 138 -11.80 7.17 4.60
CA LEU A 138 -11.97 7.45 6.03
C LEU A 138 -10.80 8.27 6.59
N VAL A 139 -9.59 7.90 6.16
CA VAL A 139 -8.35 8.64 6.41
C VAL A 139 -7.66 8.77 5.08
N ASN A 140 -7.17 9.97 4.75
CA ASN A 140 -6.71 10.30 3.40
C ASN A 140 -5.73 9.26 2.83
N VAL A 141 -4.78 8.76 3.62
CA VAL A 141 -3.74 7.78 3.20
C VAL A 141 -4.26 6.39 2.77
N LEU A 142 -5.52 6.05 3.08
CA LEU A 142 -6.09 4.72 2.79
C LEU A 142 -6.20 4.45 1.28
N TRP A 143 -6.17 5.47 0.42
CA TRP A 143 -6.22 5.29 -1.04
C TRP A 143 -5.14 4.32 -1.55
N THR A 144 -3.95 4.35 -0.94
CA THR A 144 -2.83 3.46 -1.31
C THR A 144 -3.14 1.98 -1.06
N LEU A 145 -3.89 1.67 0.01
CA LEU A 145 -4.29 0.30 0.33
C LEU A 145 -5.24 -0.28 -0.73
N SER A 146 -6.02 0.55 -1.42
CA SER A 146 -6.88 0.08 -2.51
C SER A 146 -6.11 -0.44 -3.71
N TYR A 147 -5.04 0.24 -4.09
CA TYR A 147 -4.16 -0.25 -5.15
C TYR A 147 -3.38 -1.48 -4.70
N GLU A 148 -2.95 -1.53 -3.44
CA GLU A 148 -2.29 -2.71 -2.89
C GLU A 148 -3.21 -3.93 -2.83
N MET A 149 -4.48 -3.77 -2.43
CA MET A 149 -5.49 -4.83 -2.44
C MET A 149 -5.81 -5.29 -3.87
N GLY A 150 -5.98 -4.34 -4.81
CA GLY A 150 -6.15 -4.64 -6.23
C GLY A 150 -4.97 -5.47 -6.77
N PHE A 151 -3.74 -5.10 -6.43
CA PHE A 151 -2.55 -5.88 -6.79
C PHE A 151 -2.57 -7.29 -6.18
N TYR A 152 -2.99 -7.46 -4.92
CA TYR A 152 -3.09 -8.79 -4.28
C TYR A 152 -4.10 -9.70 -5.00
N LEU A 153 -5.23 -9.13 -5.40
CA LEU A 153 -6.27 -9.82 -6.17
C LEU A 153 -5.77 -10.20 -7.57
N LEU A 154 -5.09 -9.30 -8.28
CA LEU A 154 -4.50 -9.57 -9.59
C LEU A 154 -3.42 -10.66 -9.50
N VAL A 155 -2.51 -10.59 -8.54
CA VAL A 155 -1.47 -11.61 -8.33
C VAL A 155 -2.11 -12.96 -7.97
N THR A 156 -3.20 -12.97 -7.21
CA THR A 156 -3.96 -14.19 -6.90
C THR A 156 -4.55 -14.81 -8.16
N ALA A 157 -5.17 -14.00 -9.03
CA ALA A 157 -5.72 -14.44 -10.30
C ALA A 157 -4.62 -14.98 -11.23
N MET A 158 -3.54 -14.21 -11.43
CA MET A 158 -2.41 -14.61 -12.28
C MET A 158 -1.72 -15.87 -11.79
N PHE A 159 -1.56 -16.04 -10.47
CA PHE A 159 -0.97 -17.25 -9.90
C PHE A 159 -1.84 -18.48 -10.16
N THR A 160 -3.15 -18.34 -9.98
CA THR A 160 -4.13 -19.40 -10.23
C THR A 160 -4.19 -19.81 -11.71
N LEU A 161 -4.07 -18.85 -12.62
CA LEU A 161 -4.08 -19.07 -14.06
C LEU A 161 -2.71 -19.48 -14.63
N GLY A 162 -1.66 -19.52 -13.81
CA GLY A 162 -0.29 -19.83 -14.27
C GLY A 162 0.39 -18.69 -15.03
N LEU A 163 -0.23 -17.51 -15.12
CA LEU A 163 0.27 -16.32 -15.82
C LEU A 163 1.25 -15.49 -14.98
N HIS A 164 1.42 -15.82 -13.70
CA HIS A 164 2.23 -15.03 -12.77
C HIS A 164 3.64 -14.76 -13.27
N ARG A 165 4.27 -15.64 -14.08
CA ARG A 165 5.65 -15.50 -14.61
C ARG A 165 5.88 -14.30 -15.54
N GLY A 166 4.82 -13.72 -16.10
CA GLY A 166 4.89 -12.57 -17.00
C GLY A 166 5.01 -11.19 -16.34
N SER A 167 5.67 -11.04 -15.18
CA SER A 167 5.62 -9.78 -14.41
C SER A 167 6.21 -8.57 -15.13
N ALA A 168 7.29 -8.75 -15.91
CA ALA A 168 7.85 -7.67 -16.73
C ALA A 168 6.86 -7.22 -17.82
N ALA A 169 6.20 -8.18 -18.49
CA ALA A 169 5.17 -7.88 -19.48
C ALA A 169 3.95 -7.18 -18.86
N SER A 170 3.50 -7.63 -17.69
CA SER A 170 2.42 -6.94 -16.94
C SER A 170 2.81 -5.52 -16.55
N SER A 171 4.04 -5.32 -16.07
CA SER A 171 4.57 -3.99 -15.73
C SER A 171 4.54 -3.03 -16.93
N LEU A 172 5.07 -3.48 -18.07
CA LEU A 172 5.08 -2.70 -19.31
C LEU A 172 3.68 -2.50 -19.88
N GLY A 173 2.80 -3.49 -19.77
CA GLY A 173 1.40 -3.40 -20.21
C GLY A 173 0.62 -2.35 -19.43
N PHE A 174 0.77 -2.31 -18.10
CA PHE A 174 0.16 -1.26 -17.27
C PHE A 174 0.78 0.12 -17.56
N ALA A 175 2.09 0.21 -17.81
CA ALA A 175 2.73 1.48 -18.16
C ALA A 175 2.27 2.00 -19.53
N ALA A 176 2.13 1.12 -20.52
CA ALA A 176 1.60 1.46 -21.83
C ALA A 176 0.12 1.88 -21.74
N ALA A 177 -0.69 1.15 -20.98
CA ALA A 177 -2.09 1.51 -20.73
C ALA A 177 -2.22 2.85 -20.00
N ALA A 178 -1.32 3.14 -19.04
CA ALA A 178 -1.25 4.45 -18.39
C ALA A 178 -0.96 5.55 -19.41
N MET A 179 0.06 5.37 -20.26
CA MET A 179 0.48 6.33 -21.27
C MET A 179 -0.63 6.63 -22.29
N VAL A 180 -1.30 5.60 -22.81
CA VAL A 180 -2.42 5.74 -23.77
C VAL A 180 -3.68 6.29 -23.10
N GLY A 181 -3.89 5.96 -21.83
CA GLY A 181 -5.08 6.33 -21.06
C GLY A 181 -5.09 7.75 -20.50
N VAL A 182 -4.02 8.53 -20.70
CA VAL A 182 -3.91 9.88 -20.13
C VAL A 182 -4.94 10.80 -20.75
N GLY A 183 -5.75 11.42 -19.89
CA GLY A 183 -6.86 12.28 -20.29
C GLY A 183 -8.08 11.57 -20.87
N THR A 184 -8.04 10.25 -21.08
CA THR A 184 -9.12 9.48 -21.74
C THR A 184 -9.80 8.47 -20.83
N LEU A 185 -9.11 7.97 -19.80
CA LEU A 185 -9.70 7.02 -18.86
C LEU A 185 -10.80 7.68 -18.02
N PRO A 186 -12.01 7.09 -17.96
CA PRO A 186 -13.09 7.69 -17.22
C PRO A 186 -12.88 7.53 -15.70
N VAL A 187 -13.35 8.52 -14.95
CA VAL A 187 -13.28 8.56 -13.48
C VAL A 187 -14.62 8.11 -12.93
N ALA A 188 -14.61 7.07 -12.09
CA ALA A 188 -15.80 6.60 -11.37
C ALA A 188 -17.04 6.27 -12.24
N LEU A 189 -16.87 5.86 -13.49
CA LEU A 189 -17.98 5.67 -14.46
C LEU A 189 -19.10 4.75 -13.95
N LEU A 190 -18.75 3.71 -13.20
CA LEU A 190 -19.73 2.76 -12.66
C LEU A 190 -20.47 3.37 -11.47
N SER A 191 -19.74 4.07 -10.60
CA SER A 191 -20.24 4.63 -9.34
C SER A 191 -20.86 6.03 -9.47
N THR A 192 -20.64 6.74 -10.57
CA THR A 192 -21.24 8.07 -10.83
C THR A 192 -22.74 7.92 -11.09
N GLY A 193 -23.56 8.61 -10.30
CA GLY A 193 -25.03 8.60 -10.45
C GLY A 193 -25.82 8.52 -9.13
N GLY A 194 -25.20 8.87 -8.01
CA GLY A 194 -25.88 9.00 -6.71
C GLY A 194 -25.51 7.91 -5.70
N SER A 195 -26.08 8.03 -4.49
CA SER A 195 -25.78 7.14 -3.35
C SER A 195 -26.14 5.69 -3.64
N ASP A 196 -27.30 5.46 -4.27
CA ASP A 196 -27.83 4.12 -4.51
C ASP A 196 -27.04 3.36 -5.57
N ARG A 197 -26.65 4.06 -6.65
CA ARG A 197 -25.80 3.48 -7.69
C ARG A 197 -24.43 3.10 -7.14
N MET A 198 -23.82 3.97 -6.32
CA MET A 198 -22.56 3.65 -5.66
C MET A 198 -22.71 2.45 -4.73
N LEU A 199 -23.78 2.37 -3.93
CA LEU A 199 -24.07 1.22 -3.07
C LEU A 199 -24.21 -0.06 -3.89
N ALA A 200 -24.97 -0.03 -5.00
CA ALA A 200 -25.13 -1.19 -5.87
C ALA A 200 -23.78 -1.68 -6.43
N VAL A 201 -22.93 -0.76 -6.91
CA VAL A 201 -21.58 -1.10 -7.40
C VAL A 201 -20.73 -1.72 -6.29
N VAL A 202 -20.72 -1.13 -5.09
CA VAL A 202 -19.97 -1.66 -3.93
C VAL A 202 -20.41 -3.08 -3.60
N LEU A 203 -21.72 -3.35 -3.54
CA LEU A 203 -22.25 -4.67 -3.20
C LEU A 203 -21.96 -5.70 -4.30
N VAL A 204 -22.15 -5.34 -5.58
CA VAL A 204 -21.87 -6.23 -6.72
C VAL A 204 -20.39 -6.57 -6.79
N VAL A 205 -19.50 -5.59 -6.70
CA VAL A 205 -18.05 -5.84 -6.71
C VAL A 205 -17.64 -6.71 -5.52
N THR A 206 -18.16 -6.43 -4.33
CA THR A 206 -17.88 -7.24 -3.14
C THR A 206 -18.33 -8.68 -3.32
N ALA A 207 -19.51 -8.90 -3.89
CA ALA A 207 -20.02 -10.24 -4.19
C ALA A 207 -19.15 -10.97 -5.23
N LEU A 208 -18.77 -10.30 -6.33
CA LEU A 208 -17.92 -10.87 -7.38
C LEU A 208 -16.53 -11.24 -6.84
N VAL A 209 -15.88 -10.34 -6.10
CA VAL A 209 -14.57 -10.60 -5.49
C VAL A 209 -14.67 -11.69 -4.43
N GLY A 210 -15.69 -11.66 -3.58
CA GLY A 210 -15.93 -12.66 -2.55
C GLY A 210 -16.16 -14.06 -3.13
N ALA A 211 -17.09 -14.18 -4.10
CA ALA A 211 -17.36 -15.43 -4.79
C ALA A 211 -16.13 -15.94 -5.55
N GLY A 212 -15.41 -15.04 -6.23
CA GLY A 212 -14.16 -15.37 -6.91
C GLY A 212 -13.09 -15.90 -5.96
N LEU A 213 -12.91 -15.29 -4.78
CA LEU A 213 -11.97 -15.76 -3.78
C LEU A 213 -12.37 -17.11 -3.20
N VAL A 214 -13.65 -17.35 -2.91
CA VAL A 214 -14.15 -18.65 -2.46
C VAL A 214 -13.87 -19.72 -3.51
N ALA A 215 -14.18 -19.44 -4.78
CA ALA A 215 -13.90 -20.34 -5.89
C ALA A 215 -12.39 -20.63 -6.04
N VAL A 216 -11.52 -19.62 -5.88
CA VAL A 216 -10.06 -19.81 -5.94
C VAL A 216 -9.52 -20.64 -4.77
N LEU A 217 -10.11 -20.50 -3.58
CA LEU A 217 -9.63 -21.12 -2.34
C LEU A 217 -10.14 -22.56 -2.14
N VAL A 218 -11.36 -22.85 -2.58
CA VAL A 218 -12.07 -24.12 -2.29
C VAL A 218 -12.44 -24.88 -3.55
N GLY A 219 -12.55 -24.20 -4.70
CA GLY A 219 -13.01 -24.80 -5.95
C GLY A 219 -12.02 -25.79 -6.58
N SER A 220 -12.56 -26.72 -7.36
CA SER A 220 -11.80 -27.63 -8.23
C SER A 220 -11.43 -26.98 -9.56
N GLY A 221 -10.52 -27.59 -10.33
CA GLY A 221 -9.84 -27.03 -11.52
C GLY A 221 -10.60 -25.94 -12.30
N PRO A 222 -11.75 -26.24 -12.95
CA PRO A 222 -12.50 -25.25 -13.72
C PRO A 222 -13.10 -24.13 -12.87
N VAL A 223 -13.72 -24.45 -11.72
CA VAL A 223 -14.30 -23.45 -10.80
C VAL A 223 -13.24 -22.50 -10.27
N ARG A 224 -12.05 -23.04 -9.94
CA ARG A 224 -10.90 -22.27 -9.48
C ARG A 224 -10.42 -21.28 -10.53
N ARG A 225 -10.35 -21.70 -11.80
CA ARG A 225 -9.98 -20.83 -12.93
C ARG A 225 -11.06 -19.78 -13.20
N ALA A 226 -12.34 -20.15 -13.17
CA ALA A 226 -13.44 -19.21 -13.33
C ALA A 226 -13.41 -18.13 -12.23
N GLY A 227 -13.20 -18.50 -10.97
CA GLY A 227 -13.04 -17.55 -9.88
C GLY A 227 -11.87 -16.59 -10.07
N ALA A 228 -10.73 -17.08 -10.57
CA ALA A 228 -9.58 -16.24 -10.90
C ALA A 228 -9.87 -15.26 -12.05
N ILE A 229 -10.60 -15.70 -13.08
CA ILE A 229 -11.04 -14.84 -14.19
C ILE A 229 -11.99 -13.75 -13.68
N VAL A 230 -12.98 -14.11 -12.85
CA VAL A 230 -13.91 -13.14 -12.24
C VAL A 230 -13.13 -12.08 -11.47
N ILE A 231 -12.21 -12.47 -10.59
CA ILE A 231 -11.36 -11.52 -9.85
C ILE A 231 -10.58 -10.62 -10.81
N GLY A 232 -9.90 -11.20 -11.80
CA GLY A 232 -9.07 -10.46 -12.76
C GLY A 232 -9.88 -9.44 -13.55
N VAL A 233 -11.01 -9.86 -14.13
CA VAL A 233 -11.91 -9.00 -14.90
C VAL A 233 -12.51 -7.90 -14.03
N THR A 234 -12.97 -8.21 -12.81
CA THR A 234 -13.52 -7.21 -11.90
C THR A 234 -12.47 -6.15 -11.55
N VAL A 235 -11.26 -6.53 -11.15
CA VAL A 235 -10.23 -5.56 -10.76
C VAL A 235 -9.74 -4.75 -11.95
N LEU A 236 -9.49 -5.38 -13.10
CA LEU A 236 -9.07 -4.67 -14.32
C LEU A 236 -10.17 -3.72 -14.81
N GLY A 237 -11.44 -4.11 -14.73
CA GLY A 237 -12.57 -3.25 -15.05
C GLY A 237 -12.64 -2.02 -14.14
N LEU A 238 -12.48 -2.19 -12.83
CA LEU A 238 -12.46 -1.06 -11.89
C LEU A 238 -11.28 -0.11 -12.14
N LEU A 239 -10.09 -0.64 -12.42
CA LEU A 239 -8.93 0.17 -12.81
C LEU A 239 -9.16 0.90 -14.14
N ALA A 240 -9.81 0.27 -15.11
CA ALA A 240 -10.06 0.89 -16.40
C ALA A 240 -11.09 2.02 -16.32
N VAL A 241 -12.14 1.87 -15.50
CA VAL A 241 -13.29 2.80 -15.59
C VAL A 241 -13.80 3.40 -14.29
N ASN A 242 -13.37 2.96 -13.11
CA ASN A 242 -14.02 3.36 -11.85
C ASN A 242 -13.12 3.94 -10.76
N GLN A 243 -11.80 3.93 -10.95
CA GLN A 243 -10.87 4.51 -9.98
C GLN A 243 -10.99 6.05 -9.89
N THR A 244 -10.71 6.60 -8.71
CA THR A 244 -10.91 8.04 -8.40
C THR A 244 -9.65 8.83 -8.15
N PHE A 245 -8.79 8.35 -7.25
CA PHE A 245 -7.61 9.08 -6.82
C PHE A 245 -6.41 8.13 -6.62
N PRO A 246 -5.23 8.38 -7.20
CA PRO A 246 -4.90 9.52 -8.06
C PRO A 246 -5.61 9.45 -9.41
N GLN A 247 -5.25 10.33 -10.34
CA GLN A 247 -5.79 10.27 -11.70
C GLN A 247 -5.63 8.85 -12.28
N PRO A 248 -6.56 8.34 -13.09
CA PRO A 248 -6.57 6.93 -13.50
C PRO A 248 -5.26 6.43 -14.12
N SER A 249 -4.59 7.25 -14.93
CA SER A 249 -3.28 6.94 -15.51
C SER A 249 -2.19 6.74 -14.46
N GLN A 250 -2.16 7.58 -13.42
CA GLN A 250 -1.26 7.43 -12.27
C GLN A 250 -1.58 6.16 -11.48
N GLY A 251 -2.86 5.81 -11.33
CA GLY A 251 -3.28 4.53 -10.75
C GLY A 251 -2.73 3.32 -11.51
N LEU A 252 -2.78 3.34 -12.85
CA LEU A 252 -2.18 2.29 -13.67
C LEU A 252 -0.64 2.26 -13.55
N LEU A 253 0.02 3.43 -13.46
CA LEU A 253 1.47 3.51 -13.19
C LEU A 253 1.86 2.93 -11.83
N ILE A 254 1.00 3.03 -10.83
CA ILE A 254 1.23 2.36 -9.53
C ILE A 254 1.27 0.85 -9.73
N LEU A 255 0.31 0.25 -10.45
CA LEU A 255 0.34 -1.18 -10.75
C LEU A 255 1.58 -1.55 -11.59
N ALA A 256 1.94 -0.72 -12.58
CA ALA A 256 3.16 -0.91 -13.37
C ALA A 256 4.41 -0.95 -12.48
N THR A 257 4.49 -0.05 -11.50
CA THR A 257 5.59 0.06 -10.52
C THR A 257 5.63 -1.16 -9.59
N MET A 258 4.48 -1.65 -9.11
CA MET A 258 4.42 -2.86 -8.30
C MET A 258 4.88 -4.10 -9.08
N PHE A 259 4.41 -4.27 -10.32
CA PHE A 259 4.87 -5.37 -11.18
C PHE A 259 6.35 -5.23 -11.59
N ALA A 260 6.87 -4.01 -11.69
CA ALA A 260 8.31 -3.78 -11.90
C ALA A 260 9.13 -4.29 -10.71
N GLY A 261 8.70 -4.00 -9.48
CA GLY A 261 9.30 -4.57 -8.28
C GLY A 261 9.34 -6.11 -8.33
N THR A 262 8.27 -6.74 -8.81
CA THR A 262 8.23 -8.19 -9.01
C THR A 262 9.22 -8.66 -10.08
N ALA A 263 9.32 -7.98 -11.22
CA ALA A 263 10.30 -8.31 -12.26
C ALA A 263 11.75 -8.19 -11.75
N LEU A 264 12.06 -7.16 -10.96
CA LEU A 264 13.37 -7.00 -10.32
C LEU A 264 13.68 -8.13 -9.34
N TYR A 265 12.70 -8.54 -8.51
CA TYR A 265 12.84 -9.72 -7.66
C TYR A 265 13.14 -10.97 -8.47
N ARG A 266 12.46 -11.17 -9.59
CA ARG A 266 12.68 -12.34 -10.47
C ARG A 266 14.06 -12.36 -11.08
N ALA A 267 14.58 -11.21 -11.52
CA ALA A 267 15.95 -11.11 -11.99
C ALA A 267 16.94 -11.43 -10.87
N GLU A 268 16.68 -10.97 -9.65
CA GLU A 268 17.51 -11.29 -8.47
C GLU A 268 17.53 -12.81 -8.19
N GLN A 269 16.41 -13.50 -8.33
CA GLN A 269 16.33 -14.95 -8.13
C GLN A 269 16.77 -15.77 -9.37
N GLY A 270 17.21 -15.13 -10.45
CA GLY A 270 17.60 -15.81 -11.70
C GLY A 270 16.44 -16.44 -12.47
N GLN A 271 15.18 -16.06 -12.18
CA GLN A 271 14.00 -16.54 -12.90
C GLN A 271 13.84 -15.88 -14.29
N ILE A 272 14.34 -14.65 -14.44
CA ILE A 272 14.45 -13.93 -15.71
C ILE A 272 15.83 -13.27 -15.80
N SER A 273 16.27 -12.92 -17.01
CA SER A 273 17.55 -12.22 -17.18
C SER A 273 17.47 -10.76 -16.73
N TRP A 274 18.59 -10.18 -16.28
CA TRP A 274 18.68 -8.74 -16.00
C TRP A 274 18.42 -7.87 -17.25
N LYS A 275 18.69 -8.39 -18.46
CA LYS A 275 18.33 -7.71 -19.72
C LYS A 275 16.81 -7.57 -19.87
N GLN A 276 16.06 -8.64 -19.56
CA GLN A 276 14.59 -8.60 -19.59
C GLN A 276 14.03 -7.71 -18.49
N ALA A 277 14.58 -7.77 -17.28
CA ALA A 277 14.15 -6.90 -16.19
C ALA A 277 14.50 -5.42 -16.44
N GLY A 278 15.60 -5.13 -17.16
CA GLY A 278 16.01 -3.76 -17.48
C GLY A 278 14.94 -2.95 -18.20
N TRP A 279 14.04 -3.59 -18.96
CA TRP A 279 12.92 -2.92 -19.61
C TRP A 279 11.97 -2.22 -18.63
N VAL A 280 11.85 -2.68 -17.38
CA VAL A 280 10.97 -2.02 -16.40
C VAL A 280 11.47 -0.63 -16.00
N ALA A 281 12.69 -0.25 -16.38
CA ALA A 281 13.17 1.14 -16.30
C ALA A 281 12.38 2.11 -17.20
N LEU A 282 11.58 1.62 -18.15
CA LEU A 282 10.62 2.46 -18.88
C LEU A 282 9.49 2.98 -18.00
N VAL A 283 9.14 2.29 -16.92
CA VAL A 283 8.05 2.71 -16.01
C VAL A 283 8.31 4.09 -15.39
N PRO A 284 9.46 4.37 -14.75
CA PRO A 284 9.74 5.72 -14.23
C PRO A 284 9.87 6.76 -15.34
N LEU A 285 10.37 6.38 -16.53
CA LEU A 285 10.48 7.31 -17.65
C LEU A 285 9.10 7.75 -18.14
N ILE A 286 8.16 6.82 -18.30
CA ILE A 286 6.76 7.13 -18.61
C ILE A 286 6.14 7.95 -17.47
N GLY A 287 6.41 7.61 -16.21
CA GLY A 287 5.95 8.39 -15.05
C GLY A 287 6.43 9.84 -15.07
N ILE A 288 7.72 10.07 -15.35
CA ILE A 288 8.31 11.41 -15.46
C ILE A 288 7.70 12.18 -16.64
N TRP A 289 7.49 11.50 -17.77
CA TRP A 289 6.83 12.09 -18.93
C TRP A 289 5.38 12.49 -18.62
N LEU A 290 4.64 11.64 -17.89
CA LEU A 290 3.27 11.93 -17.47
C LEU A 290 3.16 13.04 -16.42
N ALA A 291 4.23 13.25 -15.66
CA ALA A 291 4.36 14.37 -14.73
C ALA A 291 4.93 15.65 -15.41
N HIS A 292 4.77 15.80 -16.73
CA HIS A 292 5.26 16.99 -17.43
C HIS A 292 4.64 18.27 -16.85
N GLY A 293 5.50 19.26 -16.54
CA GLY A 293 5.10 20.49 -15.86
C GLY A 293 5.10 20.40 -14.33
N GLU A 294 5.22 19.20 -13.76
CA GLU A 294 5.28 18.97 -12.31
C GLU A 294 6.69 18.52 -11.89
N PHE A 295 7.66 19.45 -11.94
CA PHE A 295 9.08 19.12 -11.70
C PHE A 295 9.32 18.37 -10.39
N GLY A 296 8.66 18.77 -9.29
CA GLY A 296 8.79 18.07 -8.02
C GLY A 296 8.25 16.64 -8.02
N LEU A 297 7.23 16.32 -8.82
CA LEU A 297 6.76 14.96 -8.99
C LEU A 297 7.75 14.15 -9.85
N GLN A 298 8.30 14.76 -10.90
CA GLN A 298 9.33 14.14 -11.73
C GLN A 298 10.56 13.73 -10.90
N THR A 299 11.07 14.63 -10.06
CA THR A 299 12.20 14.34 -9.18
C THR A 299 11.85 13.30 -8.12
N ALA A 300 10.62 13.32 -7.57
CA ALA A 300 10.15 12.30 -6.64
C ALA A 300 10.11 10.89 -7.27
N ILE A 301 9.59 10.78 -8.51
CA ILE A 301 9.57 9.51 -9.27
C ILE A 301 11.00 9.03 -9.52
N ALA A 302 11.87 9.88 -10.06
CA ALA A 302 13.26 9.52 -10.35
C ALA A 302 13.98 9.07 -9.07
N THR A 303 13.85 9.84 -7.99
CA THR A 303 14.51 9.55 -6.72
C THR A 303 13.98 8.27 -6.09
N ALA A 304 12.67 7.99 -6.14
CA ALA A 304 12.11 6.74 -5.60
C ALA A 304 12.72 5.49 -6.27
N TRP A 305 12.87 5.54 -7.59
CA TRP A 305 13.48 4.46 -8.36
C TRP A 305 14.99 4.35 -8.14
N ILE A 306 15.70 5.48 -8.06
CA ILE A 306 17.13 5.52 -7.72
C ILE A 306 17.36 4.96 -6.30
N THR A 307 16.55 5.36 -5.32
CA THR A 307 16.64 4.86 -3.94
C THR A 307 16.41 3.35 -3.92
N PHE A 308 15.40 2.84 -4.62
CA PHE A 308 15.15 1.40 -4.70
C PHE A 308 16.29 0.64 -5.38
N ALA A 309 16.78 1.14 -6.52
CA ALA A 309 17.91 0.55 -7.24
C ALA A 309 19.20 0.55 -6.40
N THR A 310 19.44 1.62 -5.63
CA THR A 310 20.56 1.74 -4.69
C THR A 310 20.42 0.73 -3.55
N GLY A 311 19.23 0.62 -2.95
CA GLY A 311 18.94 -0.39 -1.94
C GLY A 311 19.15 -1.81 -2.47
N LEU A 312 18.72 -2.08 -3.70
CA LEU A 312 18.92 -3.36 -4.39
C LEU A 312 20.40 -3.63 -4.67
N ALA A 313 21.18 -2.63 -5.10
CA ALA A 313 22.62 -2.76 -5.32
C ALA A 313 23.38 -3.03 -4.00
N LEU A 314 22.96 -2.38 -2.92
CA LEU A 314 23.56 -2.49 -1.58
C LEU A 314 22.93 -3.60 -0.72
N ARG A 315 22.05 -4.43 -1.25
CA ARG A 315 21.24 -5.42 -0.49
C ARG A 315 22.04 -6.41 0.37
N HIS A 316 23.30 -6.65 0.02
CA HIS A 316 24.20 -7.55 0.76
C HIS A 316 25.06 -6.85 1.81
N ARG A 317 24.95 -5.52 1.91
CA ARG A 317 25.64 -4.71 2.92
C ARG A 317 24.84 -4.70 4.22
N LYS A 318 25.53 -4.46 5.34
CA LYS A 318 24.88 -4.30 6.65
C LYS A 318 24.08 -2.99 6.65
N VAL A 319 22.83 -3.08 7.07
CA VAL A 319 21.93 -1.92 7.22
C VAL A 319 21.91 -1.50 8.70
N PRO A 320 21.99 -0.19 9.01
CA PRO A 320 21.88 0.30 10.38
C PRO A 320 20.59 -0.17 11.06
N GLN A 321 20.71 -0.72 12.27
CA GLN A 321 19.57 -1.25 13.04
C GLN A 321 18.44 -0.23 13.27
N PRO A 322 18.71 1.07 13.55
CA PRO A 322 17.64 2.06 13.68
C PRO A 322 16.77 2.20 12.43
N LEU A 323 17.37 2.13 11.23
CA LEU A 323 16.62 2.19 9.97
C LEU A 323 15.77 0.95 9.74
N VAL A 324 16.30 -0.22 10.06
CA VAL A 324 15.54 -1.49 10.01
C VAL A 324 14.36 -1.43 10.98
N TRP A 325 14.59 -0.96 12.20
CA TRP A 325 13.56 -0.82 13.22
C TRP A 325 12.45 0.16 12.80
N LEU A 326 12.82 1.30 12.22
CA LEU A 326 11.87 2.26 11.65
C LEU A 326 11.01 1.60 10.55
N GLY A 327 11.61 0.72 9.76
CA GLY A 327 10.93 -0.14 8.79
C GLY A 327 9.90 -1.10 9.38
N LEU A 328 10.21 -1.70 10.54
CA LEU A 328 9.31 -2.65 11.21
C LEU A 328 8.00 -1.97 11.65
N ILE A 329 8.10 -0.74 12.17
CA ILE A 329 6.96 0.06 12.64
C ILE A 329 6.36 0.96 11.55
N SER A 330 6.89 0.91 10.31
CA SER A 330 6.56 1.84 9.24
C SER A 330 5.08 1.83 8.86
N TYR A 331 4.40 0.68 9.01
CA TYR A 331 2.97 0.55 8.70
C TYR A 331 2.13 1.34 9.71
N SER A 332 2.48 1.31 10.99
CA SER A 332 1.88 2.15 12.02
C SER A 332 2.19 3.63 11.87
N ILE A 333 3.43 3.99 11.54
CA ILE A 333 3.77 5.39 11.23
C ILE A 333 2.88 5.91 10.08
N TYR A 334 2.77 5.11 9.02
CA TYR A 334 1.98 5.48 7.84
C TYR A 334 0.47 5.55 8.13
N MET A 335 -0.09 4.66 8.95
CA MET A 335 -1.54 4.66 9.22
C MET A 335 -1.98 5.63 10.31
N LEU A 336 -1.15 5.89 11.32
CA LEU A 336 -1.55 6.69 12.48
C LEU A 336 -1.23 8.18 12.34
N HIS A 337 -0.32 8.57 11.46
CA HIS A 337 0.07 9.98 11.35
C HIS A 337 -1.06 10.95 10.97
N PRO A 338 -2.04 10.61 10.11
CA PRO A 338 -3.11 11.56 9.79
C PRO A 338 -3.97 11.86 11.02
N LEU A 339 -4.26 10.85 11.85
CA LEU A 339 -5.03 11.02 13.10
C LEU A 339 -4.36 12.01 14.06
N LEU A 340 -3.03 11.99 14.13
CA LEU A 340 -2.28 12.93 14.97
C LEU A 340 -2.22 14.33 14.36
N LEU A 341 -2.05 14.42 13.04
CA LEU A 341 -1.94 15.70 12.33
C LEU A 341 -3.27 16.44 12.23
N GLU A 342 -4.39 15.73 12.07
CA GLU A 342 -5.74 16.32 12.13
C GLU A 342 -6.00 16.99 13.49
N GLY A 343 -5.40 16.45 14.56
CA GLY A 343 -5.45 17.09 15.88
C GLY A 343 -4.76 18.43 15.93
N VAL A 344 -3.63 18.57 15.24
CA VAL A 344 -2.92 19.84 15.16
C VAL A 344 -3.80 20.89 14.45
N GLU A 345 -4.42 20.54 13.32
CA GLU A 345 -5.31 21.45 12.56
C GLU A 345 -6.46 21.99 13.42
N ARG A 346 -7.02 21.17 14.32
CA ARG A 346 -8.10 21.57 15.21
C ARG A 346 -7.70 22.64 16.22
N PHE A 347 -6.50 22.52 16.80
CA PHE A 347 -5.98 23.47 17.80
C PHE A 347 -5.34 24.70 17.16
N TRP A 348 -4.75 24.54 15.97
CA TRP A 348 -4.10 25.60 15.20
C TRP A 348 -4.67 25.69 13.78
N PRO A 349 -5.91 26.21 13.65
CA PRO A 349 -6.55 26.36 12.34
C PRO A 349 -5.82 27.36 11.43
N ASP A 350 -5.15 28.36 12.03
CA ASP A 350 -4.20 29.24 11.35
C ASP A 350 -2.78 28.98 11.87
N PRO A 351 -2.02 28.04 11.27
CA PRO A 351 -0.66 27.76 11.69
C PRO A 351 0.29 28.94 11.50
N LEU A 352 0.02 29.88 10.59
CA LEU A 352 0.91 31.04 10.39
C LEU A 352 0.82 32.05 11.54
N ALA A 353 -0.29 32.05 12.29
CA ALA A 353 -0.43 32.83 13.51
C ALA A 353 0.38 32.27 14.70
N VAL A 354 0.88 31.03 14.59
CA VAL A 354 1.66 30.37 15.66
C VAL A 354 3.15 30.64 15.50
N PRO A 355 3.88 31.05 16.57
CA PRO A 355 5.31 31.28 16.50
C PRO A 355 6.09 30.07 15.96
N LEU A 356 7.03 30.32 15.03
CA LEU A 356 7.77 29.27 14.34
C LEU A 356 8.46 28.28 15.29
N GLY A 357 9.03 28.77 16.41
CA GLY A 357 9.64 27.91 17.42
C GLY A 357 8.66 26.91 18.05
N LEU A 358 7.42 27.33 18.32
CA LEU A 358 6.38 26.45 18.87
C LEU A 358 5.93 25.41 17.85
N ARG A 359 5.89 25.77 16.55
CA ARG A 359 5.59 24.85 15.45
C ARG A 359 6.65 23.76 15.31
N PHE A 360 7.94 24.10 15.45
CA PHE A 360 9.01 23.10 15.48
C PHE A 360 8.98 22.22 16.73
N MET A 361 8.67 22.78 17.91
CA MET A 361 8.48 21.98 19.12
C MET A 361 7.31 21.00 18.97
N ALA A 362 6.19 21.43 18.40
CA ALA A 362 5.06 20.55 18.11
C ALA A 362 5.39 19.50 17.07
N LEU A 363 6.15 19.82 16.02
CA LEU A 363 6.64 18.84 15.07
C LEU A 363 7.47 17.76 15.78
N ALA A 364 8.44 18.15 16.61
CA ALA A 364 9.28 17.21 17.36
C ALA A 364 8.45 16.36 18.33
N GLY A 365 7.52 16.97 19.07
CA GLY A 365 6.60 16.28 19.97
C GLY A 365 5.69 15.30 19.25
N LEU A 366 5.12 15.69 18.11
CA LEU A 366 4.25 14.85 17.28
C LEU A 366 5.02 13.68 16.67
N LEU A 367 6.25 13.90 16.20
CA LEU A 367 7.10 12.80 15.72
C LEU A 367 7.45 11.82 16.84
N GLY A 368 7.79 12.32 18.03
CA GLY A 368 8.03 11.49 19.21
C GLY A 368 6.80 10.66 19.60
N LEU A 369 5.63 11.30 19.65
CA LEU A 369 4.36 10.64 19.93
C LEU A 369 4.00 9.60 18.86
N LEU A 370 4.15 9.95 17.58
CA LEU A 370 3.87 9.06 16.44
C LEU A 370 4.77 7.82 16.49
N ILE A 371 6.08 7.99 16.71
CA ILE A 371 7.02 6.88 16.82
C ILE A 371 6.69 6.03 18.06
N GLY A 372 6.37 6.66 19.19
CA GLY A 372 5.97 5.97 20.42
C GLY A 372 4.72 5.12 20.24
N LEU A 373 3.62 5.71 19.75
CA LEU A 373 2.37 5.02 19.47
C LEU A 373 2.56 3.92 18.42
N SER A 374 3.35 4.17 17.36
CA SER A 374 3.66 3.17 16.33
C SER A 374 4.46 1.99 16.88
N SER A 375 5.34 2.24 17.86
CA SER A 375 6.08 1.19 18.53
C SER A 375 5.19 0.32 19.41
N LEU A 376 4.22 0.95 20.10
CA LEU A 376 3.23 0.27 20.93
C LEU A 376 2.26 -0.56 20.09
N SER A 377 1.67 0.01 19.04
CA SER A 377 0.77 -0.71 18.12
C SER A 377 1.50 -1.87 17.46
N TRP A 378 2.74 -1.69 17.04
CA TRP A 378 3.52 -2.79 16.48
C TRP A 378 3.72 -3.93 17.49
N ARG A 379 4.13 -3.59 18.72
CA ARG A 379 4.44 -4.58 19.77
C ARG A 379 3.19 -5.34 20.25
N PHE A 380 2.07 -4.64 20.42
CA PHE A 380 0.87 -5.18 21.07
C PHE A 380 -0.24 -5.59 20.10
N VAL A 381 -0.24 -5.10 18.86
CA VAL A 381 -1.28 -5.41 17.87
C VAL A 381 -0.69 -6.14 16.66
N GLU A 382 0.24 -5.50 15.93
CA GLU A 382 0.73 -6.06 14.68
C GLU A 382 1.54 -7.36 14.87
N ALA A 383 2.56 -7.35 15.73
CA ALA A 383 3.45 -8.49 15.91
C ALA A 383 2.72 -9.71 16.52
N PRO A 384 1.81 -9.57 17.50
CA PRO A 384 0.96 -10.67 17.95
C PRO A 384 0.04 -11.21 16.85
N ALA A 385 -0.63 -10.34 16.09
CA ALA A 385 -1.51 -10.76 15.01
C ALA A 385 -0.76 -11.52 13.90
N GLN A 386 0.40 -11.01 13.47
CA GLN A 386 1.24 -11.69 12.48
C GLN A 386 1.77 -13.04 12.99
N ARG A 387 2.11 -13.16 14.29
CA ARG A 387 2.48 -14.44 14.91
C ARG A 387 1.32 -15.43 14.90
N LEU A 388 0.10 -14.96 15.20
CA LEU A 388 -1.11 -15.78 15.11
C LEU A 388 -1.36 -16.27 13.68
N GLY A 389 -1.27 -15.39 12.69
CA GLY A 389 -1.38 -15.76 11.27
C GLY A 389 -0.36 -16.84 10.86
N LYS A 390 0.91 -16.71 11.29
CA LYS A 390 1.94 -17.73 11.05
C LYS A 390 1.60 -19.08 11.68
N ARG A 391 1.06 -19.08 12.91
CA ARG A 391 0.62 -20.32 13.59
C ARG A 391 -0.54 -20.99 12.85
N LEU A 392 -1.51 -20.21 12.35
CA LEU A 392 -2.63 -20.74 11.56
C LEU A 392 -2.15 -21.39 10.26
N ILE A 393 -1.26 -20.73 9.52
CA ILE A 393 -0.65 -21.28 8.30
C ILE A 393 0.08 -22.60 8.57
N ALA A 394 0.84 -22.68 9.67
CA ALA A 394 1.57 -23.89 10.05
C ALA A 394 0.62 -25.06 10.37
N ARG A 395 -0.51 -24.79 11.03
CA ARG A 395 -1.54 -25.81 11.33
C ARG A 395 -2.20 -26.36 10.07
N THR A 396 -2.53 -25.48 9.11
CA THR A 396 -3.13 -25.91 7.84
C THR A 396 -2.19 -26.82 7.04
N ARG A 397 -0.88 -26.55 7.04
CA ARG A 397 0.11 -27.40 6.37
C ARG A 397 0.29 -28.78 7.01
N ARG A 398 0.19 -28.90 8.34
CA ARG A 398 0.31 -30.19 9.02
C ARG A 398 -0.85 -31.12 8.70
N ARG A 399 -2.08 -30.59 8.64
CA ARG A 399 -3.29 -31.35 8.27
C ARG A 399 -3.28 -31.90 6.83
N THR A 400 -2.55 -31.27 5.92
CA THR A 400 -2.45 -31.75 4.52
C THR A 400 -1.39 -32.83 4.31
N VAL A 401 -0.49 -33.08 5.28
CA VAL A 401 0.64 -34.03 5.14
C VAL A 401 0.38 -35.35 5.86
N GLN A 402 -0.56 -35.40 6.80
CA GLN A 402 -1.09 -36.65 7.37
C GLN A 402 -2.54 -36.81 6.89
N PRO A 403 -2.79 -37.47 5.75
CA PRO A 403 -4.10 -38.06 5.52
C PRO A 403 -4.25 -39.24 6.49
N GLU A 404 -5.37 -39.27 7.22
CA GLU A 404 -5.82 -40.43 8.00
C GLU A 404 -5.98 -41.68 7.12
#